data_AF-A0A418AWA1-F1
#
_entry.id   AF-A0A418AWA1-F1
#
_cell.length_a   1.000
_cell.length_b   1.000
_cell.length_c   1.000
_cell.angle_alpha   90.00
_cell.angle_beta   90.00
_cell.angle_gamma   90.00
#
_symmetry.space_group_name_H-M   'P 1'
#
loop_
_entity.id
_entity.type
_entity.pdbx_description
1 polymer ?
#
loop_
_entity_poly.entity_id
_entity_poly.type
_entity_poly.pdbx_seq_one_letter_code
_entity_poly.pdbx_strand_id
1 'polypeptide(L)'
;MKMKFPLPVDFFQCPPLAQEEIDQFKAQGRHSVKQLVQTAVLRGGPISWVLLSDETELKIYKAHDKLRNLSMYISRSTVVGTLDEVVDVFQTHTTELIKEAKRRVGKDLLDVATLYDFNPPHETSTINNVAIIYAAQKGPPFVASRDSVLLEVNSSAFRGTHIE
;
A
#
# COMPACT_ATOMS: atom_id res chain seq x y z
N MET A 1 11.88 -25.12 -8.21
CA MET A 1 12.52 -24.81 -6.91
C MET A 1 11.53 -24.00 -6.09
N LYS A 2 11.22 -24.39 -4.84
CA LYS A 2 10.26 -23.67 -3.99
C LYS A 2 11.02 -22.55 -3.28
N MET A 3 10.76 -21.28 -3.57
CA MET A 3 11.40 -20.18 -2.86
C MET A 3 11.04 -20.24 -1.37
N LYS A 4 12.03 -20.04 -0.50
CA LYS A 4 11.87 -19.99 0.95
C LYS A 4 11.91 -18.54 1.38
N PHE A 5 10.89 -18.10 2.10
CA PHE A 5 10.80 -16.76 2.68
C PHE A 5 11.18 -16.79 4.17
N PRO A 6 11.76 -15.72 4.73
CA PRO A 6 12.20 -14.51 4.02
C PRO A 6 13.39 -14.79 3.09
N LEU A 7 13.57 -13.95 2.08
CA LEU A 7 14.70 -14.01 1.15
C LEU A 7 16.02 -13.67 1.89
N PRO A 8 17.18 -14.11 1.37
CA PRO A 8 18.48 -13.67 1.87
C PRO A 8 18.63 -12.14 1.85
N VAL A 9 19.40 -11.60 2.80
CA VAL A 9 19.60 -10.15 2.98
C VAL A 9 20.20 -9.48 1.73
N ASP A 10 20.98 -10.22 0.96
CA ASP A 10 21.69 -9.80 -0.25
C ASP A 10 21.01 -10.28 -1.55
N PHE A 11 19.78 -10.77 -1.46
CA PHE A 11 19.05 -11.30 -2.60
C PHE A 11 18.80 -10.25 -3.69
N PHE A 12 18.48 -9.02 -3.28
CA PHE A 12 18.27 -7.90 -4.20
C PHE A 12 19.55 -7.10 -4.38
N GLN A 13 19.89 -6.83 -5.64
CA GLN A 13 20.96 -5.91 -6.01
C GLN A 13 20.30 -4.61 -6.45
N CYS A 14 20.47 -3.56 -5.65
CA CYS A 14 19.82 -2.25 -5.85
C CYS A 14 20.87 -1.20 -6.23
N PRO A 15 21.25 -1.09 -7.53
CA PRO A 15 22.21 -0.07 -7.96
C PRO A 15 21.66 1.34 -7.69
N PRO A 16 22.52 2.33 -7.40
CA PRO A 16 22.07 3.70 -7.19
C PRO A 16 21.26 4.23 -8.38
N LEU A 17 20.11 4.83 -8.09
CA LEU A 17 19.28 5.49 -9.09
C LEU A 17 19.82 6.90 -9.40
N ALA A 18 19.66 7.35 -10.63
CA ALA A 18 19.93 8.74 -10.99
C ALA A 18 18.93 9.68 -10.30
N GLN A 19 19.35 10.92 -10.05
CA GLN A 19 18.47 11.90 -9.39
C GLN A 19 17.17 12.14 -10.17
N GLU A 20 17.23 12.10 -11.51
CA GLU A 20 16.05 12.22 -12.36
C GLU A 20 15.04 11.09 -12.14
N GLU A 21 15.51 9.85 -11.99
CA GLU A 21 14.64 8.69 -11.72
C GLU A 21 13.97 8.82 -10.35
N ILE A 22 14.73 9.27 -9.33
CA ILE A 22 14.21 9.53 -7.99
C ILE A 22 13.10 10.59 -8.05
N ASP A 23 13.32 11.68 -8.79
CA ASP A 23 12.35 12.76 -8.93
C ASP A 23 11.08 12.30 -9.66
N GLN A 24 11.24 11.44 -10.68
CA GLN A 24 10.12 10.80 -11.38
C GLN A 24 9.29 9.91 -10.45
N PHE A 25 9.92 9.05 -9.64
CA PHE A 25 9.20 8.21 -8.68
C PHE A 25 8.47 9.05 -7.63
N LYS A 26 9.11 10.11 -7.11
CA LYS A 26 8.45 11.05 -6.18
C LYS A 26 7.24 11.73 -6.84
N ALA A 27 7.35 12.13 -8.11
CA ALA A 27 6.25 12.75 -8.85
C ALA A 27 5.10 11.76 -9.11
N GLN A 28 5.42 10.53 -9.53
CA GLN A 28 4.47 9.46 -9.70
C GLN A 28 3.73 9.16 -8.41
N GLY A 29 4.44 9.07 -7.29
CA GLY A 29 3.83 8.81 -5.98
C GLY A 29 2.82 9.88 -5.58
N ARG A 30 3.16 11.17 -5.73
CA ARG A 30 2.22 12.28 -5.50
C ARG A 30 0.99 12.22 -6.39
N HIS A 31 1.16 11.79 -7.65
CA HIS A 31 0.04 11.62 -8.57
C HIS A 31 -0.87 10.47 -8.14
N SER A 32 -0.30 9.31 -7.78
CA SER A 32 -1.04 8.13 -7.35
C SER A 32 -1.90 8.40 -6.10
N VAL A 33 -1.40 9.14 -5.11
CA VAL A 33 -2.21 9.49 -3.93
C VAL A 33 -3.41 10.37 -4.31
N LYS A 34 -3.22 11.37 -5.18
CA LYS A 34 -4.34 12.20 -5.67
C LYS A 34 -5.40 11.36 -6.38
N GLN A 35 -4.98 10.43 -7.23
CA GLN A 35 -5.89 9.51 -7.91
C GLN A 35 -6.61 8.59 -6.93
N LEU A 36 -5.91 8.06 -5.92
CA LEU A 36 -6.52 7.21 -4.89
C LEU A 36 -7.65 7.95 -4.16
N VAL A 37 -7.41 9.18 -3.71
CA VAL A 37 -8.44 9.98 -3.00
C VAL A 37 -9.65 10.26 -3.90
N GLN A 38 -9.42 10.60 -5.17
CA GLN A 38 -10.50 10.83 -6.13
C GLN A 38 -11.33 9.57 -6.40
N THR A 39 -10.69 8.40 -6.45
CA THR A 39 -11.34 7.12 -6.76
C THR A 39 -11.97 6.46 -5.54
N ALA A 40 -11.56 6.82 -4.32
CA ALA A 40 -12.10 6.31 -3.06
C ALA A 40 -13.48 6.88 -2.69
N VAL A 41 -14.02 7.82 -3.47
CA VAL A 41 -15.35 8.40 -3.26
C VAL A 41 -16.43 7.37 -3.63
N LEU A 42 -17.21 6.90 -2.64
CA LEU A 42 -18.18 5.82 -2.82
C LEU A 42 -19.44 6.24 -3.61
N ARG A 43 -19.83 7.51 -3.56
CA ARG A 43 -21.04 8.03 -4.22
C ARG A 43 -20.74 9.32 -4.96
N GLY A 44 -21.18 9.42 -6.22
CA GLY A 44 -20.92 10.61 -7.05
C GLY A 44 -19.47 10.77 -7.50
N GLY A 45 -18.61 9.79 -7.20
CA GLY A 45 -17.23 9.74 -7.67
C GLY A 45 -17.08 9.25 -9.11
N PRO A 46 -15.85 9.22 -9.64
CA PRO A 46 -15.56 8.77 -11.01
C PRO A 46 -15.70 7.24 -11.17
N ILE A 47 -15.75 6.49 -10.07
CA ILE A 47 -15.91 5.03 -10.08
C ILE A 47 -17.29 4.67 -9.53
N SER A 48 -18.03 3.89 -10.31
CA SER A 48 -19.31 3.32 -9.89
C SER A 48 -19.08 2.11 -9.00
N TRP A 49 -18.97 2.35 -7.70
CA TRP A 49 -18.83 1.30 -6.68
C TRP A 49 -20.15 0.60 -6.39
N VAL A 50 -20.12 -0.74 -6.33
CA VAL A 50 -21.28 -1.58 -5.98
C VAL A 50 -20.95 -2.34 -4.70
N LEU A 51 -21.89 -2.34 -3.74
CA LEU A 51 -21.74 -3.10 -2.50
C LEU A 51 -21.66 -4.60 -2.81
N LEU A 52 -20.58 -5.24 -2.34
CA LEU A 52 -20.32 -6.66 -2.52
C LEU A 52 -20.55 -7.44 -1.23
N SER A 53 -20.14 -6.89 -0.08
CA SER A 53 -20.34 -7.49 1.23
C SER A 53 -20.67 -6.40 2.26
N ASP A 54 -21.57 -6.72 3.19
CA ASP A 54 -21.99 -5.85 4.29
C ASP A 54 -21.93 -6.66 5.59
N GLU A 55 -20.81 -6.58 6.29
CA GLU A 55 -20.61 -7.13 7.62
C GLU A 55 -20.68 -6.00 8.65
N THR A 56 -20.95 -6.32 9.92
CA THR A 56 -21.25 -5.34 10.98
C THR A 56 -20.28 -4.15 11.03
N GLU A 57 -18.97 -4.42 10.91
CA GLU A 57 -17.91 -3.39 10.98
C GLU A 57 -17.12 -3.24 9.67
N LEU A 58 -17.51 -3.95 8.61
CA LEU A 58 -16.76 -3.99 7.35
C LEU A 58 -17.71 -4.05 6.15
N LYS A 59 -17.65 -3.03 5.30
CA LYS A 59 -18.33 -3.02 4.01
C LYS A 59 -17.30 -3.13 2.90
N ILE A 60 -17.52 -4.04 1.96
CA ILE A 60 -16.66 -4.23 0.79
C ILE A 60 -17.46 -3.84 -0.44
N TYR A 61 -16.87 -2.98 -1.28
CA TYR A 61 -17.42 -2.56 -2.55
C TYR A 61 -16.51 -3.04 -3.69
N LYS A 62 -17.11 -3.30 -4.84
CA LYS A 62 -16.44 -3.73 -6.05
C LYS A 62 -16.81 -2.81 -7.21
N ALA A 63 -15.85 -2.55 -8.06
CA ALA A 63 -16.04 -1.93 -9.37
C ALA A 63 -15.32 -2.73 -10.44
N HIS A 64 -15.71 -2.53 -11.70
CA HIS A 64 -15.08 -3.20 -12.83
C HIS A 64 -14.67 -2.15 -13.88
N ASP A 65 -13.36 -2.06 -14.12
CA ASP A 65 -12.82 -1.29 -15.24
C ASP A 65 -12.95 -2.16 -16.49
N LYS A 66 -13.98 -1.88 -17.30
CA LYS A 66 -14.26 -2.60 -18.55
C LYS A 66 -13.16 -2.41 -19.59
N LEU A 67 -12.50 -1.26 -19.59
CA LEU A 67 -11.47 -0.95 -20.59
C LEU A 67 -10.20 -1.78 -20.33
N ARG A 68 -9.80 -1.88 -19.07
CA ARG A 68 -8.62 -2.66 -18.66
C ARG A 68 -8.92 -4.11 -18.32
N ASN A 69 -10.21 -4.49 -18.29
CA ASN A 69 -10.69 -5.78 -17.82
C ASN A 69 -10.18 -6.12 -16.41
N LEU A 70 -10.24 -5.15 -15.50
CA LEU A 70 -9.76 -5.28 -14.12
C LEU A 70 -10.91 -5.17 -13.10
N SER A 71 -10.81 -5.92 -12.01
CA SER A 71 -11.67 -5.74 -10.84
C SER A 71 -10.97 -4.82 -9.83
N MET A 72 -11.70 -3.84 -9.34
CA MET A 72 -11.26 -2.94 -8.27
C MET A 72 -12.08 -3.21 -7.02
N TYR A 73 -11.46 -3.06 -5.86
CA TYR A 73 -12.09 -3.27 -4.57
C TYR A 73 -11.76 -2.11 -3.64
N ILE A 74 -12.73 -1.71 -2.83
CA ILE A 74 -12.52 -0.79 -1.71
C ILE A 74 -13.29 -1.31 -0.51
N SER A 75 -12.69 -1.25 0.67
CA SER A 75 -13.33 -1.59 1.92
C SER A 75 -13.47 -0.35 2.80
N ARG A 76 -14.60 -0.25 3.50
CA ARG A 76 -14.84 0.77 4.52
C ARG A 76 -15.11 0.08 5.85
N SER A 77 -14.37 0.49 6.87
CA SER A 77 -14.51 -0.01 8.25
C SER A 77 -14.47 1.16 9.22
N THR A 78 -15.15 0.99 10.37
CA THR A 78 -15.06 1.91 11.50
C THR A 78 -14.14 1.28 12.53
N VAL A 79 -13.13 2.03 12.98
CA VAL A 79 -12.19 1.56 14.00
C VAL A 79 -12.21 2.51 15.20
N VAL A 80 -12.01 1.96 16.40
CA VAL A 80 -11.83 2.76 17.61
C VAL A 80 -10.36 3.17 17.70
N GLY A 81 -10.10 4.48 17.64
CA GLY A 81 -8.74 5.03 17.72
C GLY A 81 -8.64 6.39 17.04
N THR A 82 -7.44 6.95 17.07
CA THR A 82 -7.05 8.17 16.38
C THR A 82 -6.49 7.87 14.99
N LEU A 83 -6.46 8.87 14.11
CA LEU A 83 -5.84 8.71 12.79
C LEU A 83 -4.35 8.37 12.91
N ASP A 84 -3.66 8.94 13.90
CA ASP A 84 -2.23 8.67 14.13
C ASP A 84 -2.01 7.20 14.51
N GLU A 85 -2.84 6.63 15.39
CA GLU A 85 -2.80 5.20 15.74
C GLU A 85 -3.07 4.29 14.53
N VAL A 86 -3.98 4.70 13.64
CA VAL A 86 -4.24 3.96 12.39
C VAL A 86 -3.02 4.04 11.48
N VAL A 87 -2.41 5.21 11.30
CA VAL A 87 -1.19 5.37 10.50
C VAL A 87 -0.07 4.48 11.04
N ASP A 88 0.11 4.44 12.36
CA ASP A 88 1.12 3.62 13.03
C ASP A 88 0.98 2.11 12.74
N VAL A 89 -0.24 1.61 12.53
CA VAL A 89 -0.49 0.20 12.17
C VAL A 89 0.04 -0.14 10.77
N PHE A 90 0.04 0.83 9.84
CA PHE A 90 0.43 0.62 8.45
C PHE A 90 1.86 1.07 8.13
N GLN A 91 2.67 1.42 9.13
CA GLN A 91 4.06 1.82 8.88
C GLN A 91 4.93 0.65 8.44
N THR A 92 5.74 0.88 7.41
CA THR A 92 6.56 -0.13 6.72
C THR A 92 7.98 0.37 6.39
N HIS A 93 8.41 1.50 6.96
CA HIS A 93 9.67 2.15 6.56
C HIS A 93 10.93 1.53 7.21
N THR A 94 10.78 0.67 8.22
CA THR A 94 11.89 -0.14 8.76
C THR A 94 11.54 -1.62 8.72
N THR A 95 12.57 -2.47 8.78
CA THR A 95 12.39 -3.93 8.84
C THR A 95 11.56 -4.34 10.07
N GLU A 96 11.73 -3.66 11.19
CA GLU A 96 11.00 -3.87 12.43
C GLU A 96 9.51 -3.51 12.26
N LEU A 97 9.23 -2.39 11.60
CA LEU A 97 7.87 -1.94 11.35
C LEU A 97 7.15 -2.81 10.33
N ILE A 98 7.86 -3.27 9.28
CA ILE A 98 7.36 -4.28 8.34
C ILE A 98 6.97 -5.56 9.10
N LYS A 99 7.81 -6.05 10.02
CA LYS A 99 7.51 -7.23 10.84
C LYS A 99 6.29 -7.01 11.73
N GLU A 100 6.17 -5.81 12.31
CA GLU A 100 5.04 -5.42 13.16
C GLU A 100 3.74 -5.33 12.36
N ALA A 101 3.74 -4.63 11.22
CA ALA A 101 2.60 -4.53 10.30
C ALA A 101 2.18 -5.92 9.78
N LYS A 102 3.14 -6.77 9.43
CA LYS A 102 2.91 -8.19 9.08
C LYS A 102 2.19 -8.94 10.21
N ARG A 103 2.64 -8.77 11.47
CA ARG A 103 2.03 -9.42 12.63
C ARG A 103 0.59 -8.95 12.87
N ARG A 104 0.33 -7.65 12.72
CA ARG A 104 -0.99 -7.04 13.00
C ARG A 104 -2.01 -7.29 11.90
N VAL A 105 -1.64 -6.97 10.66
CA VAL A 105 -2.58 -6.88 9.52
C VAL A 105 -2.15 -7.70 8.30
N GLY A 106 -0.86 -7.98 8.13
CA GLY A 106 -0.33 -8.73 6.98
C GLY A 106 -0.21 -10.24 7.18
N LYS A 107 -1.25 -10.92 7.65
CA LYS A 107 -1.19 -12.38 7.95
C LYS A 107 -0.77 -13.25 6.74
N ASP A 108 -1.09 -12.77 5.54
CA ASP A 108 -0.73 -13.44 4.27
C ASP A 108 0.58 -12.92 3.66
N LEU A 109 1.25 -11.95 4.28
CA LEU A 109 2.52 -11.42 3.80
C LEU A 109 3.63 -12.44 4.06
N LEU A 110 4.24 -12.97 3.00
CA LEU A 110 5.35 -13.93 3.09
C LEU A 110 6.68 -13.23 3.37
N ASP A 111 6.94 -12.10 2.70
CA ASP A 111 8.16 -11.32 2.86
C ASP A 111 7.98 -9.90 2.33
N VAL A 112 8.76 -8.95 2.85
CA VAL A 112 8.85 -7.57 2.34
C VAL A 112 10.27 -7.05 2.53
N ALA A 113 10.77 -6.31 1.55
CA ALA A 113 12.04 -5.62 1.61
C ALA A 113 11.93 -4.22 0.98
N THR A 114 12.51 -3.22 1.63
CA THR A 114 12.71 -1.89 1.03
C THR A 114 13.88 -1.97 0.06
N LEU A 115 13.63 -1.67 -1.22
CA LEU A 115 14.65 -1.67 -2.28
C LEU A 115 15.28 -0.29 -2.42
N TYR A 116 14.45 0.76 -2.35
CA TYR A 116 14.89 2.15 -2.36
C TYR A 116 14.04 2.96 -1.37
N ASP A 117 14.69 3.73 -0.51
CA ASP A 117 14.04 4.72 0.36
C ASP A 117 14.42 6.12 -0.14
N PHE A 118 13.43 6.96 -0.43
CA PHE A 118 13.65 8.30 -0.97
C PHE A 118 13.52 9.42 0.06
N ASN A 119 13.35 9.07 1.33
CA ASN A 119 13.26 10.05 2.40
C ASN A 119 14.64 10.64 2.73
N PRO A 120 14.69 11.89 3.18
CA PRO A 120 15.89 12.48 3.75
C PRO A 120 16.41 11.63 4.93
N PRO A 121 17.74 11.52 5.12
CA PRO A 121 18.38 10.72 6.18
C PRO A 121 17.97 11.06 7.64
N HIS A 122 17.17 12.10 7.85
CA HIS A 122 16.72 12.60 9.16
C HIS A 122 15.21 12.81 9.25
N GLU A 123 14.46 12.47 8.19
CA GLU A 123 13.00 12.58 8.23
C GLU A 123 12.42 11.37 8.94
N THR A 124 12.09 11.53 10.22
CA THR A 124 11.38 10.52 11.02
C THR A 124 9.86 10.57 10.81
N SER A 125 9.40 11.51 9.98
CA SER A 125 7.98 11.67 9.65
C SER A 125 7.52 10.47 8.83
N THR A 126 6.71 9.62 9.45
CA THR A 126 6.18 8.40 8.82
C THR A 126 5.01 8.68 7.87
N ILE A 127 4.49 9.91 7.91
CA ILE A 127 3.27 10.31 7.20
C ILE A 127 3.60 10.85 5.80
N ASN A 128 4.85 11.20 5.50
CA ASN A 128 5.29 11.60 4.15
C ASN A 128 6.47 10.74 3.73
N ASN A 129 6.18 9.58 3.16
CA ASN A 129 7.19 8.62 2.74
C ASN A 129 6.98 8.26 1.26
N VAL A 130 8.07 8.14 0.50
CA VAL A 130 8.06 7.48 -0.81
C VAL A 130 9.18 6.44 -0.84
N ALA A 131 8.84 5.18 -1.13
CA ALA A 131 9.79 4.08 -1.22
C ALA A 131 9.42 3.12 -2.33
N ILE A 132 10.41 2.37 -2.83
CA ILE A 132 10.18 1.18 -3.67
C ILE A 132 10.36 -0.04 -2.79
N ILE A 133 9.33 -0.87 -2.72
CA ILE A 133 9.33 -2.08 -1.90
C ILE A 133 9.09 -3.32 -2.76
N TYR A 134 9.69 -4.43 -2.33
CA TYR A 134 9.31 -5.78 -2.73
C TYR A 134 8.31 -6.32 -1.71
N ALA A 135 7.27 -7.02 -2.18
CA ALA A 135 6.35 -7.74 -1.31
C ALA A 135 5.97 -9.09 -1.90
N ALA A 136 6.12 -10.16 -1.12
CA ALA A 136 5.62 -11.50 -1.42
C ALA A 136 4.40 -11.82 -0.57
N GLN A 137 3.35 -12.35 -1.18
CA GLN A 137 2.06 -12.63 -0.56
C GLN A 137 1.63 -14.07 -0.82
N LYS A 138 1.07 -14.68 0.21
CA LYS A 138 0.48 -16.02 0.16
C LYS A 138 -0.83 -15.95 -0.60
N GLY A 139 -0.96 -16.79 -1.61
CA GLY A 139 -2.23 -16.93 -2.31
C GLY A 139 -3.27 -17.65 -1.42
N PRO A 140 -4.56 -17.33 -1.56
CA PRO A 140 -5.63 -18.14 -0.98
C PRO A 140 -5.61 -19.56 -1.58
N PRO A 141 -6.35 -20.53 -1.01
CA PRO A 141 -6.43 -21.89 -1.53
C PRO A 141 -6.68 -21.91 -3.05
N PHE A 142 -5.95 -22.78 -3.76
CA PHE A 142 -5.99 -22.94 -5.23
C PHE A 142 -5.45 -21.76 -6.06
N VAL A 143 -5.02 -20.67 -5.42
CA VAL A 143 -4.31 -19.56 -6.07
C VAL A 143 -2.85 -19.61 -5.65
N ALA A 144 -1.95 -19.60 -6.62
CA ALA A 144 -0.51 -19.58 -6.34
C ALA A 144 -0.11 -18.25 -5.70
N SER A 145 0.80 -18.30 -4.72
CA SER A 145 1.43 -17.10 -4.14
C SER A 145 2.05 -16.20 -5.22
N ARG A 146 2.14 -14.91 -4.91
CA ARG A 146 2.63 -13.88 -5.83
C ARG A 146 3.60 -12.96 -5.11
N ASP A 147 4.44 -12.32 -5.88
CA ASP A 147 5.25 -11.19 -5.45
C ASP A 147 5.11 -10.02 -6.42
N SER A 148 5.41 -8.84 -5.91
CA SER A 148 5.28 -7.57 -6.61
C SER A 148 6.38 -6.60 -6.18
N VAL A 149 6.75 -5.69 -7.08
CA VAL A 149 7.51 -4.48 -6.76
C VAL A 149 6.55 -3.29 -6.82
N LEU A 150 6.53 -2.49 -5.77
CA LEU A 150 5.52 -1.46 -5.53
C LEU A 150 6.21 -0.14 -5.21
N LEU A 151 5.67 0.96 -5.74
CA LEU A 151 5.96 2.30 -5.25
C LEU A 151 5.00 2.59 -4.08
N GLU A 152 5.52 2.54 -2.86
CA GLU A 152 4.78 2.83 -1.64
C GLU A 152 4.83 4.32 -1.32
N VAL A 153 3.68 4.89 -0.94
CA VAL A 153 3.55 6.32 -0.68
C VAL A 153 2.64 6.56 0.52
N ASN A 154 3.16 7.25 1.53
CA ASN A 154 2.39 7.83 2.61
C ASN A 154 2.32 9.35 2.41
N SER A 155 1.14 9.96 2.62
CA SER A 155 1.00 11.41 2.55
C SER A 155 0.02 11.99 3.56
N SER A 156 0.41 13.08 4.23
CA SER A 156 -0.45 13.85 5.14
C SER A 156 -1.42 14.80 4.42
N ALA A 157 -1.29 14.94 3.10
CA ALA A 157 -1.90 16.02 2.33
C ALA A 157 -3.44 16.04 2.31
N PHE A 158 -4.11 15.02 2.86
CA PHE A 158 -5.55 14.87 2.84
C PHE A 158 -6.22 14.90 4.23
N ARG A 159 -5.51 15.33 5.29
CA ARG A 159 -6.06 15.46 6.65
C ARG A 159 -7.26 16.42 6.80
N GLY A 160 -7.77 17.04 5.73
CA GLY A 160 -8.86 18.03 5.77
C GLY A 160 -10.06 17.80 4.85
N THR A 161 -10.07 16.77 4.00
CA THR A 161 -11.23 16.51 3.12
C THR A 161 -12.12 15.46 3.75
N HIS A 162 -13.27 15.89 4.28
CA HIS A 162 -14.40 15.00 4.56
C HIS A 162 -14.79 14.32 3.24
N ILE A 163 -14.54 13.02 3.15
CA ILE A 163 -15.07 12.19 2.08
C ILE A 163 -16.44 11.72 2.57
N GLU A 164 -17.49 12.45 2.20
CA GLU A 164 -18.89 12.04 2.44
C GLU A 164 -19.35 10.95 1.46
#